data_AF-A0AA46V399-F1
#
_entry.id   AF-A0AA46V399-F1
#
_cell.length_a   1.000
_cell.length_b   1.000
_cell.length_c   1.000
_cell.angle_alpha   90.00
_cell.angle_beta   90.00
_cell.angle_gamma   90.00
#
_symmetry.space_group_name_H-M   'P 1'
#
loop_
_entity.id
_entity.type
_entity.pdbx_description
1 polymer ?
#
loop_
_entity_poly.entity_id
_entity_poly.type
_entity_poly.pdbx_seq_one_letter_code
_entity_poly.pdbx_strand_id
1 'polypeptide(L)'
;MTPGTPCDRDRLMRDRLLDGEAAALGELYDRYAPLVHSLAHRVLEDERAADRVTRDVFTHAWERPGDFTPGERSLRSWIASLAHHRAVELLRATGAAEHAVTGRGSAEELERTVHRAATAARADYIVTAMPAPLRAALNLAYHQRRDHRQTAADLGVSEEEVRRRLRLGLQMLATAGAPRPPGAPSTFSGAI
;
A
#
# COMPACT_ATOMS: atom_id res chain seq x y z
N MET A 1 -28.11 -2.60 -12.83
CA MET A 1 -26.99 -1.69 -12.52
C MET A 1 -25.69 -2.48 -12.58
N THR A 2 -24.99 -2.45 -13.70
CA THR A 2 -23.66 -3.04 -13.82
C THR A 2 -22.71 -2.25 -12.90
N PRO A 3 -21.95 -2.88 -11.99
CA PRO A 3 -20.94 -2.14 -11.24
C PRO A 3 -19.96 -1.53 -12.24
N GLY A 4 -19.81 -0.21 -12.21
CA GLY A 4 -18.83 0.49 -13.03
C GLY A 4 -17.43 -0.11 -12.84
N THR A 5 -16.61 -0.04 -13.89
CA THR A 5 -15.23 -0.53 -13.87
C THR A 5 -14.49 0.09 -12.67
N PRO A 6 -13.53 -0.60 -12.01
CA PRO A 6 -12.83 -0.04 -10.85
C PRO A 6 -12.28 1.39 -11.08
N CYS A 7 -11.80 1.70 -12.29
CA CYS A 7 -11.36 3.06 -12.66
C CYS A 7 -12.50 4.09 -12.69
N ASP A 8 -13.71 3.71 -13.08
CA ASP A 8 -14.89 4.59 -13.12
C ASP A 8 -15.34 4.96 -11.71
N ARG A 9 -15.34 3.97 -10.80
CA ARG A 9 -15.65 4.21 -9.38
C ARG A 9 -14.60 5.07 -8.69
N ASP A 10 -13.32 4.83 -8.98
CA ASP A 10 -12.22 5.61 -8.41
C ASP A 10 -12.26 7.06 -8.92
N ARG A 11 -12.59 7.28 -10.20
CA ARG A 11 -12.80 8.61 -10.77
C ARG A 11 -13.97 9.32 -10.09
N LEU A 12 -15.12 8.65 -9.96
CA LEU A 12 -16.29 9.21 -9.26
C LEU A 12 -15.95 9.61 -7.82
N MET A 13 -15.21 8.77 -7.10
CA MET A 13 -14.80 9.07 -5.72
C MET A 13 -13.94 10.34 -5.65
N ARG A 14 -12.98 10.48 -6.56
CA ARG A 14 -12.12 11.67 -6.65
C ARG A 14 -12.93 12.92 -6.95
N ASP A 15 -13.84 12.86 -7.92
CA ASP A 15 -14.62 14.00 -8.35
C ASP A 15 -15.53 14.49 -7.21
N ARG A 16 -16.17 13.57 -6.46
CA ARG A 16 -16.92 13.91 -5.24
C ARG A 16 -16.07 14.57 -4.15
N LEU A 17 -14.80 14.17 -3.99
CA LEU A 17 -13.88 14.81 -3.05
C LEU A 17 -13.49 16.22 -3.53
N LEU A 18 -13.30 16.42 -4.83
CA LEU A 18 -13.04 17.74 -5.42
C LEU A 18 -14.23 18.70 -5.23
N ASP A 19 -15.46 18.16 -5.29
CA ASP A 19 -16.69 18.91 -5.03
C ASP A 19 -16.93 19.18 -3.53
N GLY A 20 -16.05 18.70 -2.65
CA GLY A 20 -16.15 18.91 -1.20
C GLY A 20 -17.24 18.07 -0.53
N GLU A 21 -17.63 16.94 -1.11
CA GLU A 21 -18.61 16.05 -0.47
C GLU A 21 -17.99 15.31 0.72
N ALA A 22 -18.33 15.74 1.95
CA ALA A 22 -17.86 15.08 3.17
C ALA A 22 -18.24 13.59 3.25
N ALA A 23 -19.36 13.20 2.63
CA ALA A 23 -19.78 11.79 2.54
C ALA A 23 -18.77 10.94 1.76
N ALA A 24 -18.13 11.49 0.71
CA ALA A 24 -17.11 10.77 -0.04
C ALA A 24 -15.85 10.51 0.80
N LEU A 25 -15.45 11.47 1.64
CA LEU A 25 -14.35 11.26 2.59
C LEU A 25 -14.71 10.20 3.63
N GLY A 26 -15.94 10.20 4.16
CA GLY A 26 -16.43 9.17 5.07
C GLY A 26 -16.37 7.77 4.44
N GLU A 27 -16.89 7.60 3.23
CA GLU A 27 -16.81 6.34 2.47
C GLU A 27 -15.37 5.89 2.21
N LEU A 28 -14.47 6.83 1.92
CA LEU A 28 -13.05 6.57 1.72
C LEU A 28 -12.39 6.09 3.02
N TYR A 29 -12.69 6.76 4.13
CA TYR A 29 -12.19 6.45 5.46
C TYR A 29 -12.64 5.05 5.89
N ASP A 30 -13.94 4.77 5.87
CA ASP A 30 -14.50 3.47 6.27
C ASP A 30 -13.87 2.31 5.45
N ARG A 31 -13.61 2.56 4.17
CA ARG A 31 -13.04 1.55 3.27
C ARG A 31 -11.55 1.30 3.50
N TYR A 32 -10.77 2.34 3.79
CA TYR A 32 -9.30 2.24 3.75
C TYR A 32 -8.59 2.52 5.07
N ALA A 33 -9.27 3.02 6.11
CA ALA A 33 -8.64 3.28 7.40
C ALA A 33 -7.98 2.03 8.02
N PRO A 34 -8.60 0.83 7.99
CA PRO A 34 -7.94 -0.38 8.49
C PRO A 34 -6.65 -0.71 7.74
N LEU A 35 -6.64 -0.52 6.40
CA LEU A 35 -5.44 -0.73 5.59
C LEU A 35 -4.33 0.25 5.95
N VAL A 36 -4.66 1.54 6.02
CA VAL A 36 -3.71 2.61 6.32
C VAL A 36 -3.11 2.40 7.70
N HIS A 37 -3.94 2.13 8.70
CA HIS A 37 -3.51 1.88 10.06
C HIS A 37 -2.58 0.66 10.15
N SER A 38 -2.98 -0.48 9.55
CA SER A 38 -2.12 -1.68 9.54
C SER A 38 -0.78 -1.45 8.86
N LEU A 39 -0.74 -0.72 7.74
CA LEU A 39 0.51 -0.39 7.05
C LEU A 39 1.40 0.53 7.90
N ALA A 40 0.81 1.56 8.53
CA ALA A 40 1.55 2.49 9.38
C ALA A 40 2.10 1.80 10.63
N HIS A 41 1.28 1.01 11.32
CA HIS A 41 1.68 0.24 12.50
C HIS A 41 2.79 -0.75 12.18
N ARG A 42 2.79 -1.38 11.01
CA ARG A 42 3.85 -2.32 10.60
C ARG A 42 5.19 -1.64 10.33
N VAL A 43 5.19 -0.34 10.06
CA VAL A 43 6.41 0.46 9.85
C VAL A 43 6.89 1.10 11.16
N LEU A 44 5.95 1.58 11.98
CA LEU A 44 6.23 2.40 13.15
C LEU A 44 6.26 1.62 14.46
N GLU A 45 5.61 0.45 14.51
CA GLU A 45 5.43 -0.38 15.71
C GLU A 45 4.86 0.39 16.92
N ASP A 46 4.13 1.48 16.65
CA ASP A 46 3.50 2.36 17.64
C ASP A 46 2.08 2.73 17.20
N GLU A 47 1.11 2.44 18.07
CA GLU A 47 -0.33 2.66 17.82
C GLU A 47 -0.67 4.15 17.62
N ARG A 48 -0.11 5.04 18.45
CA ARG A 48 -0.39 6.48 18.37
C ARG A 48 0.21 7.09 17.11
N ALA A 49 1.38 6.61 16.70
CA ALA A 49 2.04 7.01 15.47
C ALA A 49 1.25 6.49 14.25
N ALA A 50 0.71 5.27 14.31
CA ALA A 50 -0.15 4.71 13.27
C ALA A 50 -1.47 5.49 13.13
N ASP A 51 -2.12 5.86 14.24
CA ASP A 51 -3.30 6.72 14.27
C ASP A 51 -3.02 8.09 13.63
N ARG A 52 -1.88 8.69 13.97
CA ARG A 52 -1.44 9.96 13.38
C ARG A 52 -1.29 9.85 11.87
N VAL A 53 -0.56 8.84 11.39
CA VAL A 53 -0.40 8.61 9.94
C VAL A 53 -1.75 8.40 9.27
N THR A 54 -2.66 7.67 9.93
CA THR A 54 -4.00 7.44 9.40
C THR A 54 -4.74 8.76 9.19
N ARG A 55 -4.77 9.63 10.20
CA ARG A 55 -5.36 10.97 10.07
C ARG A 55 -4.69 11.78 8.96
N ASP A 56 -3.37 11.83 8.95
CA ASP A 56 -2.60 12.61 7.97
C ASP A 56 -2.88 12.19 6.52
N VAL A 57 -3.05 10.88 6.29
CA VAL A 57 -3.41 10.32 4.97
C VAL A 57 -4.78 10.81 4.50
N PHE A 58 -5.79 10.73 5.36
CA PHE A 58 -7.15 11.16 4.99
C PHE A 58 -7.30 12.69 4.94
N THR A 59 -6.57 13.42 5.79
CA THR A 59 -6.45 14.88 5.67
C THR A 59 -5.85 15.26 4.31
N HIS A 60 -4.77 14.60 3.89
CA HIS A 60 -4.19 14.85 2.57
C HIS A 60 -5.15 14.47 1.45
N ALA A 61 -5.89 13.36 1.57
CA ALA A 61 -6.88 12.96 0.57
C ALA A 61 -8.04 13.95 0.44
N TRP A 62 -8.38 14.66 1.53
CA TRP A 62 -9.38 15.72 1.54
C TRP A 62 -8.86 17.05 0.99
N GLU A 63 -7.64 17.45 1.39
CA GLU A 63 -7.05 18.72 0.98
C GLU A 63 -6.54 18.72 -0.46
N ARG A 64 -6.07 17.55 -0.94
CA ARG A 64 -5.45 17.39 -2.26
C ARG A 64 -5.99 16.17 -3.03
N PRO A 65 -7.31 16.08 -3.26
CA PRO A 65 -7.88 14.98 -4.04
C PRO A 65 -7.38 14.96 -5.50
N GLY A 66 -6.91 16.10 -6.02
CA GLY A 66 -6.31 16.22 -7.36
C GLY A 66 -4.99 15.47 -7.54
N ASP A 67 -4.28 15.12 -6.45
CA ASP A 67 -3.03 14.35 -6.49
C ASP A 67 -3.26 12.87 -6.88
N PHE A 68 -4.52 12.44 -6.90
CA PHE A 68 -4.92 11.13 -7.41
C PHE A 68 -5.33 11.22 -8.88
N THR A 69 -4.61 10.49 -9.74
CA THR A 69 -4.93 10.34 -11.17
C THR A 69 -5.60 8.98 -11.44
N PRO A 70 -6.92 8.93 -11.66
CA PRO A 70 -7.61 7.68 -11.99
C PRO A 70 -7.12 7.11 -13.31
N GLY A 71 -6.79 5.81 -13.32
CA GLY A 71 -6.32 5.09 -14.51
C GLY A 71 -4.81 4.84 -14.54
N GLU A 72 -3.99 5.69 -13.89
CA GLU A 72 -2.56 5.41 -13.70
C GLU A 72 -2.35 4.36 -12.60
N ARG A 73 -3.15 4.46 -11.53
CA ARG A 73 -3.16 3.55 -10.39
C ARG A 73 -4.54 3.52 -9.75
N SER A 74 -4.86 2.44 -9.02
CA SER A 74 -6.11 2.36 -8.27
C SER A 74 -6.10 3.30 -7.05
N LEU A 75 -7.27 3.72 -6.59
CA LEU A 75 -7.40 4.56 -5.40
C LEU A 75 -6.82 3.89 -4.16
N ARG A 76 -7.05 2.58 -4.02
CA ARG A 76 -6.42 1.75 -2.98
C ARG A 76 -4.90 1.83 -3.02
N SER A 77 -4.32 1.78 -4.23
CA SER A 77 -2.88 1.91 -4.41
C SER A 77 -2.37 3.23 -3.90
N TRP A 78 -3.02 4.29 -4.34
CA TRP A 78 -2.66 5.64 -4.01
C TRP A 78 -2.65 5.89 -2.50
N ILE A 79 -3.74 5.51 -1.81
CA ILE A 79 -3.81 5.57 -0.35
C ILE A 79 -2.72 4.74 0.34
N ALA A 80 -2.46 3.51 -0.13
CA ALA A 80 -1.43 2.66 0.46
C ALA A 80 -0.01 3.25 0.34
N SER A 81 0.31 3.87 -0.81
CA SER A 81 1.61 4.55 -0.97
C SER A 81 1.74 5.80 -0.13
N LEU A 82 0.66 6.57 0.02
CA LEU A 82 0.65 7.75 0.87
C LEU A 82 0.89 7.37 2.34
N ALA A 83 0.18 6.34 2.83
CA ALA A 83 0.37 5.77 4.16
C ALA A 83 1.82 5.33 4.39
N HIS A 84 2.37 4.59 3.44
CA HIS A 84 3.75 4.13 3.51
C HIS A 84 4.76 5.28 3.57
N HIS A 85 4.60 6.28 2.69
CA HIS A 85 5.48 7.45 2.64
C HIS A 85 5.46 8.21 3.98
N ARG A 86 4.27 8.52 4.49
CA ARG A 86 4.10 9.22 5.76
C ARG A 86 4.65 8.44 6.95
N ALA A 87 4.48 7.12 6.98
CA ALA A 87 5.03 6.28 8.04
C ALA A 87 6.57 6.28 8.02
N VAL A 88 7.18 6.21 6.83
CA VAL A 88 8.65 6.28 6.68
C VAL A 88 9.19 7.65 7.06
N GLU A 89 8.53 8.73 6.64
CA GLU A 89 8.91 10.09 7.02
C GLU A 89 8.86 10.28 8.53
N LEU A 90 7.79 9.81 9.18
CA LEU A 90 7.65 9.88 10.62
C LEU A 90 8.73 9.04 11.33
N LEU A 91 8.99 7.81 10.87
CA LEU A 91 10.04 6.94 11.43
C LEU A 91 11.43 7.58 11.31
N ARG A 92 11.71 8.25 10.19
CA ARG A 92 12.97 8.98 10.01
C ARG A 92 13.08 10.17 10.95
N ALA A 93 12.01 10.93 11.12
CA ALA A 93 11.97 12.08 12.01
C ALA A 93 12.14 11.67 13.48
N THR A 94 11.47 10.60 13.91
CA THR A 94 11.60 10.07 15.28
C THR A 94 12.97 9.47 15.53
N GLY A 95 13.48 8.65 14.60
CA GLY A 95 14.82 8.06 14.71
C GLY A 95 15.92 9.11 14.74
N ALA A 96 15.82 10.17 13.93
CA ALA A 96 16.77 11.28 13.96
C ALA A 96 16.72 12.04 15.30
N ALA A 97 15.52 12.27 15.86
CA ALA A 97 15.37 12.90 17.16
C ALA A 97 15.94 12.03 18.30
N GLU A 98 15.67 10.73 18.28
CA GLU A 98 16.23 9.79 19.26
C GLU A 98 17.74 9.71 19.18
N HIS A 99 18.31 9.72 17.97
CA HIS A 99 19.76 9.71 17.78
C HIS A 99 20.42 10.98 18.34
N ALA A 100 19.81 12.15 18.09
CA ALA A 100 20.30 13.42 18.62
C ALA A 100 20.28 13.47 20.16
N VAL A 101 19.31 12.80 20.79
CA VAL A 101 19.16 12.79 22.26
C VAL A 101 20.02 11.72 22.93
N THR A 102 20.11 10.52 22.34
CA THR A 102 20.68 9.34 23.02
C THR A 102 21.99 8.84 22.42
N GLY A 103 22.38 9.32 21.24
CA GLY A 103 23.52 8.80 20.47
C GLY A 103 23.37 7.34 20.02
N ARG A 104 22.20 6.71 20.20
CA ARG A 104 21.94 5.31 19.83
C ARG A 104 21.28 5.19 18.46
N GLY A 105 21.64 4.13 17.73
CA GLY A 105 21.10 3.76 16.41
C GLY A 105 21.81 4.46 15.26
N SER A 106 22.65 3.77 14.48
CA SER A 106 23.31 4.44 13.35
C SER A 106 22.30 4.83 12.26
N ALA A 107 22.61 5.87 11.48
CA ALA A 107 21.81 6.22 10.30
C ALA A 107 21.60 5.01 9.37
N GLU A 108 22.61 4.14 9.28
CA GLU A 108 22.60 2.91 8.50
C GLU A 108 21.59 1.87 9.03
N GLU A 109 21.39 1.81 10.36
CA GLU A 109 20.39 0.95 11.00
C GLU A 109 18.96 1.44 10.79
N LEU A 110 18.78 2.75 10.87
CA LEU A 110 17.52 3.39 10.53
C LEU A 110 17.19 3.18 9.05
N GLU A 111 18.16 3.32 8.15
CA GLU A 111 17.98 3.05 6.73
C GLU A 111 17.61 1.60 6.43
N ARG A 112 18.27 0.62 7.09
CA ARG A 112 17.91 -0.80 6.97
C ARG A 112 16.48 -1.06 7.43
N THR A 113 16.07 -0.45 8.54
CA THR A 113 14.73 -0.61 9.11
C THR A 113 13.68 -0.01 8.18
N VAL A 114 13.91 1.22 7.72
CA VAL A 114 13.08 1.90 6.71
C VAL A 114 12.98 1.06 5.44
N HIS A 115 14.08 0.51 4.94
CA HIS A 115 14.09 -0.28 3.71
C HIS A 115 13.31 -1.60 3.86
N ARG A 116 13.45 -2.30 4.99
CA ARG A 116 12.66 -3.51 5.30
C ARG A 116 11.18 -3.21 5.41
N ALA A 117 10.83 -2.16 6.16
CA ALA A 117 9.46 -1.71 6.33
C ALA A 117 8.85 -1.27 4.98
N ALA A 118 9.63 -0.60 4.12
CA ALA A 118 9.23 -0.23 2.77
C ALA A 118 9.01 -1.41 1.84
N THR A 119 9.88 -2.40 1.92
CA THR A 119 9.74 -3.63 1.15
C THR A 119 8.48 -4.39 1.58
N ALA A 120 8.23 -4.50 2.89
CA ALA A 120 7.06 -5.17 3.45
C ALA A 120 5.74 -4.46 3.07
N ALA A 121 5.68 -3.14 3.24
CA ALA A 121 4.50 -2.36 2.86
C ALA A 121 4.21 -2.42 1.35
N ARG A 122 5.27 -2.38 0.52
CA ARG A 122 5.15 -2.52 -0.94
C ARG A 122 4.68 -3.91 -1.35
N ALA A 123 5.15 -4.96 -0.67
CA ALA A 123 4.66 -6.32 -0.89
C ALA A 123 3.18 -6.46 -0.54
N ASP A 124 2.73 -5.97 0.61
CA ASP A 124 1.30 -5.97 1.00
C ASP A 124 0.42 -5.21 0.00
N TYR A 125 0.91 -4.07 -0.48
CA TYR A 125 0.25 -3.31 -1.54
C TYR A 125 0.10 -4.16 -2.81
N ILE A 126 1.19 -4.77 -3.28
CA ILE A 126 1.18 -5.61 -4.48
C ILE A 126 0.22 -6.78 -4.32
N VAL A 127 0.26 -7.49 -3.19
CA VAL A 127 -0.69 -8.58 -2.89
C VAL A 127 -2.12 -8.07 -2.99
N THR A 128 -2.42 -6.88 -2.47
CA THR A 128 -3.81 -6.42 -2.50
C THR A 128 -4.27 -5.88 -3.84
N ALA A 129 -3.37 -5.28 -4.63
CA ALA A 129 -3.65 -4.81 -5.99
C ALA A 129 -3.63 -5.95 -7.03
N MET A 130 -3.11 -7.12 -6.66
CA MET A 130 -3.02 -8.29 -7.51
C MET A 130 -4.41 -8.78 -7.94
N PRO A 131 -4.58 -9.24 -9.20
CA PRO A 131 -5.79 -9.92 -9.64
C PRO A 131 -6.24 -11.00 -8.66
N ALA A 132 -7.53 -11.02 -8.32
CA ALA A 132 -8.09 -11.92 -7.32
C ALA A 132 -7.73 -13.41 -7.51
N PRO A 133 -7.69 -13.96 -8.74
CA PRO A 133 -7.29 -15.35 -8.97
C PRO A 133 -5.83 -15.64 -8.56
N LEU A 134 -4.92 -14.70 -8.79
CA LEU A 134 -3.51 -14.84 -8.41
C LEU A 134 -3.34 -14.75 -6.89
N ARG A 135 -4.01 -13.78 -6.27
CA ARG A 135 -4.01 -13.59 -4.80
C ARG A 135 -4.58 -14.81 -4.09
N ALA A 136 -5.68 -15.39 -4.59
CA ALA A 136 -6.30 -16.57 -4.00
C ALA A 136 -5.37 -17.79 -4.03
N ALA A 137 -4.68 -18.02 -5.15
CA ALA A 137 -3.69 -19.09 -5.28
C ALA A 137 -2.53 -18.90 -4.28
N LEU A 138 -1.97 -17.68 -4.19
CA LEU A 138 -0.92 -17.37 -3.21
C LEU A 138 -1.38 -17.59 -1.76
N ASN A 139 -2.61 -17.19 -1.43
CA ASN A 139 -3.14 -17.34 -0.07
C ASN A 139 -3.27 -18.81 0.35
N LEU A 140 -3.81 -19.66 -0.53
CA LEU A 140 -3.95 -21.09 -0.28
C LEU A 140 -2.58 -21.79 -0.15
N ALA A 141 -1.64 -21.48 -1.03
CA ALA A 141 -0.32 -22.10 -1.02
C ALA A 141 0.54 -21.66 0.18
N TYR A 142 0.60 -20.35 0.47
CA TYR A 142 1.53 -19.81 1.48
C TYR A 142 0.93 -19.71 2.88
N HIS A 143 -0.31 -19.23 3.01
CA HIS A 143 -0.92 -19.07 4.34
C HIS A 143 -1.57 -20.36 4.82
N GLN A 144 -2.19 -21.13 3.92
CA GLN A 144 -2.89 -22.37 4.28
C GLN A 144 -2.06 -23.64 4.05
N ARG A 145 -0.78 -23.49 3.62
CA ARG A 145 0.18 -24.57 3.35
C ARG A 145 -0.38 -25.68 2.45
N ARG A 146 -1.28 -25.35 1.52
CA ARG A 146 -1.86 -26.32 0.58
C ARG A 146 -0.88 -26.61 -0.55
N ASP A 147 -0.86 -27.85 -1.01
CA ASP A 147 -0.13 -28.20 -2.23
C ASP A 147 -0.86 -27.72 -3.50
N HIS A 148 -0.21 -27.83 -4.67
CA HIS A 148 -0.79 -27.38 -5.93
C HIS A 148 -2.11 -28.10 -6.28
N ARG A 149 -2.22 -29.38 -5.93
CA ARG A 149 -3.38 -30.23 -6.24
C ARG A 149 -4.58 -29.88 -5.37
N GLN A 150 -4.34 -29.66 -4.07
CA GLN A 150 -5.34 -29.19 -3.12
C GLN A 150 -5.81 -27.78 -3.48
N THR A 151 -4.89 -26.88 -3.78
CA THR A 151 -5.21 -25.52 -4.24
C THR A 151 -6.04 -25.52 -5.53
N ALA A 152 -5.74 -26.45 -6.45
CA ALA A 152 -6.49 -26.62 -7.68
C ALA A 152 -7.92 -27.10 -7.41
N ALA A 153 -8.10 -28.07 -6.51
CA ALA A 153 -9.40 -28.54 -6.06
C ALA A 153 -10.20 -27.43 -5.37
N ASP A 154 -9.58 -26.68 -4.47
CA ASP A 154 -10.22 -25.59 -3.71
C ASP A 154 -10.66 -24.43 -4.62
N LEU A 155 -9.93 -24.17 -5.72
CA LEU A 155 -10.23 -23.10 -6.68
C LEU A 155 -11.06 -23.55 -7.89
N GLY A 156 -11.34 -24.85 -8.04
CA GLY A 156 -12.04 -25.40 -9.21
C GLY A 156 -11.30 -25.22 -10.54
N VAL A 157 -9.96 -25.27 -10.52
CA VAL A 157 -9.12 -25.09 -11.73
C VAL A 157 -8.10 -26.22 -11.88
N SER A 158 -7.35 -26.27 -12.98
CA SER A 158 -6.28 -27.26 -13.17
C SER A 158 -5.03 -26.94 -12.34
N GLU A 159 -4.24 -27.96 -12.02
CA GLU A 159 -2.97 -27.79 -11.30
C GLU A 159 -1.96 -26.92 -12.09
N GLU A 160 -1.95 -27.03 -13.41
CA GLU A 160 -1.15 -26.14 -14.28
C GLU A 160 -1.55 -24.68 -14.14
N GLU A 161 -2.85 -24.38 -14.09
CA GLU A 161 -3.34 -23.02 -13.92
C GLU A 161 -2.97 -22.47 -12.53
N VAL A 162 -3.00 -23.29 -11.47
CA VAL A 162 -2.47 -22.90 -10.15
C VAL A 162 -0.98 -22.53 -10.24
N ARG A 163 -0.16 -23.40 -10.86
CA ARG A 163 1.28 -23.15 -11.00
C ARG A 163 1.57 -21.86 -11.77
N ARG A 164 0.81 -21.60 -12.84
CA ARG A 164 0.88 -20.36 -13.61
C ARG A 164 0.52 -19.14 -12.76
N ARG A 165 -0.57 -19.22 -11.99
CA ARG A 165 -1.02 -18.15 -11.09
C ARG A 165 0.01 -17.83 -10.00
N LEU A 166 0.58 -18.86 -9.37
CA LEU A 166 1.62 -18.70 -8.35
C LEU A 166 2.87 -18.04 -8.93
N ARG A 167 3.33 -18.49 -10.11
CA ARG A 167 4.49 -17.88 -10.78
C ARG A 167 4.28 -16.39 -11.06
N LEU A 168 3.13 -16.01 -11.63
CA LEU A 168 2.81 -14.61 -11.92
C LEU A 168 2.69 -13.78 -10.64
N GLY A 169 2.04 -14.30 -9.61
CA GLY A 169 1.92 -13.63 -8.32
C GLY A 169 3.27 -13.39 -7.65
N LEU A 170 4.18 -14.38 -7.67
CA LEU A 170 5.53 -14.24 -7.14
C LEU A 170 6.40 -13.28 -7.96
N GLN A 171 6.26 -13.25 -9.28
CA GLN A 171 6.94 -12.27 -10.13
C GLN A 171 6.50 -10.84 -9.79
N MET A 172 5.21 -10.62 -9.54
CA MET A 172 4.72 -9.33 -9.07
C MET A 172 5.34 -8.97 -7.71
N LEU A 173 5.36 -9.90 -6.76
CA LEU A 173 5.96 -9.67 -5.44
C LEU A 173 7.47 -9.40 -5.49
N ALA A 174 8.19 -10.01 -6.42
CA ALA A 174 9.63 -9.77 -6.59
C ALA A 174 9.94 -8.29 -6.92
N THR A 175 9.00 -7.56 -7.51
CA THR A 175 9.14 -6.11 -7.74
C THR A 175 9.02 -5.26 -6.46
N ALA A 176 8.62 -5.85 -5.33
CA ALA A 176 8.59 -5.17 -4.04
C ALA A 176 10.00 -4.88 -3.49
N GLY A 177 10.95 -5.79 -3.72
CA GLY A 177 12.33 -5.68 -3.24
C GLY A 177 13.29 -5.06 -4.25
N ALA A 178 12.84 -4.80 -5.49
CA ALA A 178 13.66 -4.12 -6.47
C ALA A 178 13.77 -2.62 -6.12
N PRO A 179 14.98 -2.05 -6.02
CA PRO A 179 15.12 -0.60 -5.87
C PRO A 179 14.43 0.09 -7.05
N ARG A 180 13.71 1.19 -6.77
CA ARG A 180 13.20 2.09 -7.82
C ARG A 180 14.39 2.44 -8.74
N PRO A 181 14.31 2.23 -10.06
CA PRO A 181 15.43 2.58 -10.93
C PRO A 181 15.76 4.07 -10.74
N PRO A 182 17.04 4.44 -10.54
CA PRO A 182 17.44 5.84 -10.43
C PRO A 182 17.12 6.51 -11.77
N GLY A 183 16.14 7.44 -11.78
CA GLY A 183 15.80 8.21 -12.98
C GLY A 183 14.32 8.51 -13.23
N ALA A 184 13.37 7.96 -12.47
CA ALA A 184 11.99 8.45 -12.57
C ALA A 184 11.89 9.86 -11.95
N PRO A 185 11.45 10.89 -12.70
CA PRO A 185 11.52 12.27 -12.27
C PRO A 185 10.75 12.44 -10.96
N SER A 186 11.43 12.99 -9.96
CA SER A 186 10.78 13.52 -8.77
C SER A 186 10.06 14.80 -9.18
N THR A 187 8.82 14.71 -9.66
CA THR A 187 7.93 15.87 -9.74
C THR A 187 7.41 16.19 -8.34
N PHE A 188 8.33 16.61 -7.48
CA PHE A 188 8.03 17.40 -6.30
C PHE A 188 8.90 18.65 -6.43
N SER A 189 8.43 19.58 -7.26
CA SER A 189 8.93 20.95 -7.30
C SER A 189 7.73 21.84 -7.02
N GLY A 190 7.59 22.19 -5.76
CA GLY A 190 6.68 23.21 -5.26
C GLY A 190 7.47 24.02 -4.24
N ALA A 191 8.46 24.76 -4.74
CA ALA A 191 9.14 25.79 -3.98
C ALA A 191 8.22 27.03 -3.95
N ILE A 192 7.95 27.49 -2.72
CA ILE A 192 7.70 28.87 -2.25
C ILE A 192 7.06 29.87 -3.22
#